data_AF-A0A3D3PT50-F1
#
_entry.id   AF-A0A3D3PT50-F1
#
_cell.length_a   1.000
_cell.length_b   1.000
_cell.length_c   1.000
_cell.angle_alpha   90.00
_cell.angle_beta   90.00
_cell.angle_gamma   90.00
#
_symmetry.space_group_name_H-M   'P 1'
#
loop_
_entity.id
_entity.type
_entity.pdbx_description
1 polymer ?
#
loop_
_entity_poly.entity_id
_entity_poly.type
_entity_poly.pdbx_seq_one_letter_code
_entity_poly.pdbx_strand_id
1 'polypeptide(L)'
;ATWHASTRPALDELARDVGSKWLGLEVKRHEANGDHATVEFVARYKLDGRAHRLHEISRFVREDGQWFYLDGSFPERKTTT
;
A
#
# COMPACT_ATOMS: atom_id res chain seq x y z
N ALA A 1 14.04 -6.95 -2.55
CA ALA A 1 12.59 -6.72 -2.67
C ALA A 1 12.04 -6.42 -1.28
N THR A 2 11.12 -5.46 -1.16
CA THR A 2 10.54 -5.01 0.13
C THR A 2 9.14 -5.59 0.39
N TRP A 3 8.70 -6.56 -0.41
CA TRP A 3 7.50 -7.36 -0.19
C TRP A 3 7.92 -8.71 0.41
N HIS A 4 7.22 -9.16 1.45
CA HIS A 4 7.46 -10.45 2.10
C HIS A 4 7.30 -11.61 1.11
N ALA A 5 8.16 -12.62 1.23
CA ALA A 5 8.18 -13.73 0.30
C ALA A 5 6.90 -14.59 0.31
N SER A 6 6.15 -14.59 1.43
CA SER A 6 4.93 -15.38 1.58
C SER A 6 3.71 -14.78 0.85
N THR A 7 3.73 -13.48 0.58
CA THR A 7 2.58 -12.74 0.02
C THR A 7 2.91 -11.98 -1.26
N ARG A 8 4.20 -11.93 -1.66
CA ARG A 8 4.59 -11.27 -2.92
C ARG A 8 3.96 -11.99 -4.12
N PRO A 9 3.33 -11.26 -5.05
CA PRO A 9 2.80 -11.83 -6.28
C PRO A 9 3.93 -12.31 -7.20
N ALA A 10 3.56 -13.09 -8.22
CA ALA A 10 4.52 -13.51 -9.23
C ALA A 10 4.98 -12.29 -10.06
N LEU A 11 6.20 -12.35 -10.62
CA LEU A 11 6.84 -11.18 -11.26
C LEU A 11 6.05 -10.65 -12.47
N ASP A 12 5.38 -11.55 -13.18
CA ASP A 12 4.48 -11.27 -14.30
C ASP A 12 3.21 -10.51 -13.88
N GLU A 13 2.72 -10.71 -12.65
CA GLU A 13 1.57 -9.99 -12.11
C GLU A 13 1.92 -8.55 -11.67
N LEU A 14 3.19 -8.29 -11.35
CA LEU A 14 3.67 -6.99 -10.86
C LEU A 14 3.81 -5.94 -11.99
N ALA A 15 3.87 -6.38 -13.26
CA ALA A 15 4.14 -5.53 -14.42
C ALA A 15 3.00 -4.56 -14.82
N ARG A 16 2.05 -4.26 -13.93
CA ARG A 16 0.79 -3.57 -14.25
C ARG A 16 0.75 -2.06 -14.09
N ASP A 17 1.86 -1.39 -13.78
CA ASP A 17 1.83 0.07 -13.53
C ASP A 17 2.16 0.95 -14.77
N VAL A 18 1.82 0.47 -15.97
CA VAL A 18 2.03 1.23 -17.22
C VAL A 18 0.90 2.23 -17.40
N GLY A 19 1.11 3.49 -16.97
CA GLY A 19 0.18 4.59 -17.23
C GLY A 19 -0.29 5.38 -16.01
N SER A 20 0.04 4.93 -14.80
CA SER A 20 -0.29 5.65 -13.57
C SER A 20 0.68 6.81 -13.32
N LYS A 21 0.16 8.04 -13.16
CA LYS A 21 0.92 9.19 -12.64
C LYS A 21 0.57 9.44 -11.19
N TRP A 22 1.48 9.13 -10.27
CA TRP A 22 1.33 9.46 -8.86
C TRP A 22 1.28 10.98 -8.64
N LEU A 23 0.30 11.42 -7.85
CA LEU A 23 0.05 12.84 -7.52
C LEU A 23 0.45 13.17 -6.09
N GLY A 24 0.44 12.20 -5.18
CA GLY A 24 0.83 12.39 -3.80
C GLY A 24 0.46 11.22 -2.90
N LEU A 25 1.05 11.21 -1.71
CA LEU A 25 0.85 10.22 -0.67
C LEU A 25 0.66 10.95 0.66
N GLU A 26 -0.35 10.57 1.42
CA GLU A 26 -0.61 11.08 2.76
C GLU A 26 -0.68 9.92 3.74
N VAL A 27 0.24 9.87 4.72
CA VAL A 27 0.17 8.90 5.82
C VAL A 27 -0.82 9.42 6.86
N LYS A 28 -1.87 8.64 7.15
CA LYS A 28 -2.91 8.96 8.12
C LYS A 28 -2.55 8.48 9.52
N ARG A 29 -1.98 7.27 9.62
CA ARG A 29 -1.62 6.62 10.88
C ARG A 29 -0.42 5.71 10.67
N HIS A 30 0.43 5.63 11.67
CA HIS A 30 1.54 4.69 11.74
C HIS A 30 1.63 4.17 13.17
N GLU A 31 1.68 2.84 13.31
CA GLU A 31 1.83 2.16 14.58
C GLU A 31 2.82 1.02 14.44
N ALA A 32 3.80 0.95 15.34
CA ALA A 32 4.78 -0.11 15.40
C ALA A 32 4.70 -0.84 16.75
N ASN A 33 4.79 -2.16 16.71
CA ASN A 33 4.85 -3.02 17.88
C ASN A 33 5.94 -4.08 17.66
N GLY A 34 7.13 -3.83 18.22
CA GLY A 34 8.29 -4.69 18.05
C GLY A 34 8.65 -4.82 16.57
N ASP A 35 8.58 -6.04 16.05
CA ASP A 35 8.88 -6.38 14.66
C ASP A 35 7.64 -6.37 13.74
N HIS A 36 6.52 -5.79 14.18
CA HIS A 36 5.33 -5.60 13.35
C HIS A 36 4.97 -4.11 13.26
N ALA A 37 4.41 -3.68 12.14
CA ALA A 37 3.88 -2.33 11.99
C ALA A 37 2.63 -2.29 11.11
N THR A 38 1.80 -1.29 11.34
CA THR A 38 0.65 -0.93 10.49
C THR A 38 0.79 0.50 10.03
N VAL A 39 0.55 0.75 8.73
CA VAL A 39 0.54 2.09 8.14
C VAL A 39 -0.76 2.27 7.37
N GLU A 40 -1.54 3.28 7.77
CA GLU A 40 -2.71 3.72 7.03
C GLU A 40 -2.32 4.93 6.17
N PHE A 41 -2.62 4.89 4.88
CA PHE A 41 -2.30 5.99 3.97
C PHE A 41 -3.34 6.17 2.88
N VAL A 42 -3.28 7.35 2.26
CA VAL A 42 -4.06 7.71 1.08
C VAL A 42 -3.09 8.08 -0.03
N ALA A 43 -3.07 7.30 -1.10
CA ALA A 43 -2.34 7.62 -2.31
C ALA A 43 -3.28 8.17 -3.39
N ARG A 44 -2.83 9.19 -4.11
CA ARG A 44 -3.57 9.80 -5.22
C ARG A 44 -2.77 9.62 -6.48
N TYR A 45 -3.42 9.17 -7.56
CA TYR A 45 -2.78 8.96 -8.86
C TYR A 45 -3.75 9.30 -9.99
N LYS A 46 -3.22 9.52 -11.19
CA LYS A 46 -4.00 9.58 -12.42
C LYS A 46 -3.79 8.31 -13.23
N LEU A 47 -4.86 7.74 -13.74
CA LEU A 47 -4.84 6.65 -14.70
C LEU A 47 -5.76 7.05 -15.85
N ASP A 48 -5.26 7.01 -17.08
CA ASP A 48 -5.98 7.44 -18.29
C ASP A 48 -6.65 8.82 -18.15
N GLY A 49 -5.93 9.78 -17.56
CA GLY A 49 -6.38 11.15 -17.33
C GLY A 49 -7.38 11.32 -16.18
N ARG A 50 -7.89 10.24 -15.57
CA ARG A 50 -8.83 10.28 -14.44
C ARG A 50 -8.09 10.24 -13.12
N ALA A 51 -8.53 11.02 -12.14
CA ALA A 51 -7.95 11.03 -10.80
C ALA A 51 -8.56 9.91 -9.94
N HIS A 52 -7.70 9.14 -9.29
CA HIS A 52 -8.05 8.05 -8.39
C HIS A 52 -7.49 8.30 -6.99
N ARG A 53 -8.18 7.73 -5.99
CA ARG A 53 -7.76 7.71 -4.59
C ARG A 53 -7.72 6.27 -4.11
N LEU A 54 -6.56 5.84 -3.65
CA LEU A 54 -6.35 4.58 -2.95
C LEU A 54 -6.19 4.89 -1.46
N HIS A 55 -6.96 4.22 -0.62
CA HIS A 55 -6.86 4.33 0.83
C HIS A 55 -6.66 2.93 1.37
N GLU A 56 -5.51 2.68 1.97
CA GLU A 56 -5.10 1.35 2.42
C GLU A 56 -4.59 1.41 3.85
N ILE A 57 -4.80 0.31 4.57
CA ILE A 57 -4.17 -0.01 5.86
C ILE A 57 -3.26 -1.21 5.60
N SER A 58 -1.96 -0.96 5.53
CA SER A 58 -0.94 -1.96 5.19
C SER A 58 -0.26 -2.49 6.45
N ARG A 59 0.07 -3.79 6.45
CA ARG A 59 0.81 -4.48 7.51
C ARG A 59 2.24 -4.77 7.07
N PHE A 60 3.17 -4.64 7.99
CA PHE A 60 4.58 -4.88 7.78
C PHE A 60 5.15 -5.78 8.87
N VAL A 61 6.15 -6.57 8.52
CA VAL A 61 6.99 -7.34 9.46
C VAL A 61 8.45 -6.95 9.27
N ARG A 62 9.23 -6.95 10.34
CA ARG A 62 10.67 -6.77 10.31
C ARG A 62 11.37 -8.11 10.51
N GLU A 63 12.15 -8.52 9.53
CA GLU A 63 12.97 -9.73 9.59
C GLU A 63 14.43 -9.34 9.33
N ASP A 64 15.36 -9.81 10.17
CA ASP A 64 16.79 -9.48 10.08
C ASP A 64 17.08 -7.97 9.96
N GLY A 65 16.29 -7.16 10.67
CA GLY A 65 16.42 -5.69 10.68
C GLY A 65 15.81 -4.97 9.48
N GLN A 66 15.22 -5.68 8.51
CA GLN A 66 14.59 -5.11 7.33
C GLN A 66 13.07 -5.23 7.36
N TRP A 67 12.36 -4.16 7.03
CA TRP A 67 10.91 -4.16 6.92
C TRP A 67 10.43 -4.72 5.58
N PHE A 68 9.38 -5.54 5.64
CA PHE A 68 8.70 -6.14 4.50
C PHE A 68 7.20 -5.84 4.57
N TYR A 69 6.62 -5.40 3.46
CA TYR A 69 5.18 -5.37 3.27
C TYR A 69 4.64 -6.80 3.28
N LEU A 70 3.68 -7.07 4.17
CA LEU A 70 2.96 -8.35 4.20
C LEU A 70 1.76 -8.28 3.28
N ASP A 71 0.77 -7.48 3.63
CA ASP A 71 -0.45 -7.26 2.87
C ASP A 71 -1.12 -5.95 3.31
N GLY A 72 -2.31 -5.68 2.78
CA GLY A 72 -3.10 -4.54 3.19
C GLY A 72 -4.58 -4.75 2.93
N SER A 73 -5.38 -3.90 3.57
CA SER A 73 -6.83 -3.87 3.40
C SER A 73 -7.31 -2.47 3.06
N PHE A 74 -8.44 -2.38 2.37
CA PHE A 74 -9.04 -1.13 1.94
C PHE A 74 -10.24 -0.83 2.85
N PRO A 75 -10.16 0.16 3.76
CA PRO A 75 -11.31 0.53 4.58
C PRO A 75 -12.49 0.95 3.69
N GLU A 76 -13.70 0.62 4.13
CA GLU A 76 -14.91 0.98 3.40
C GLU A 76 -14.96 2.49 3.12
N ARG A 77 -15.20 2.85 1.86
CA ARG A 77 -15.51 4.23 1.53
C ARG A 77 -16.90 4.53 2.08
N LYS A 78 -17.00 5.32 3.14
CA LYS A 78 -18.28 5.93 3.51
C LYS A 78 -18.72 6.81 2.35
N THR A 79 -19.66 6.34 1.53
CA THR A 79 -20.41 7.20 0.61
C THR A 79 -21.31 8.08 1.45
N THR A 80 -20.94 9.36 1.60
CA THR A 80 -21.84 10.38 2.11
C THR A 80 -22.94 10.59 1.06
N THR A 81 -24.16 10.17 1.40
CA THR A 81 -25.41 10.50 0.69
C THR A 81 -25.76 11.97 0.91
#